data_AF-A0A6P5T764-F1
#
_entry.id   AF-A0A6P5T764-F1
#
_cell.length_a   1.000
_cell.length_b   1.000
_cell.length_c   1.000
_cell.angle_alpha   90.00
_cell.angle_beta   90.00
_cell.angle_gamma   90.00
#
_symmetry.space_group_name_H-M   'P 1'
#
loop_
_entity.id
_entity.type
_entity.pdbx_description
1 polymer ?
#
loop_
_entity_poly.entity_id
_entity_poly.type
_entity_poly.pdbx_seq_one_letter_code
_entity_poly.pdbx_strand_id
1 'polypeptide(L)'
;MSFGLQSLSLSVWGGAKLADVLELVGIPKLTGATKSGGKHVEFVSVDKCKEENGGPYKASIPLIQATNPEADVLLAYEMNGKTLNRDHGYPLRAIVPGVIGARSVKWLDSINVITEECQGFFMQKDYKMFPPSVNWDNINWSTRRPQMDFPVQCAICSLEDVNAVKPGKVKITGYAASGGGRGIERVDVSVDGGKTWIEASRYQRTGIPYIAEHTSSEKWAWVLFEATADVQQSTEIVAKAVDSAANVQPEKVEDIWNLRGILNTSWHRVQVQVGHSNL
;
A
#
# COMPACT_ATOMS: atom_id res chain seq x y z
N MET A 1 -11.74 -13.42 4.24
CA MET A 1 -10.41 -13.74 3.69
C MET A 1 -9.38 -13.36 4.73
N SER A 2 -8.39 -14.23 4.98
CA SER A 2 -7.22 -13.90 5.81
C SER A 2 -6.08 -13.54 4.86
N PHE A 3 -5.33 -12.48 5.15
CA PHE A 3 -4.18 -12.05 4.36
C PHE A 3 -2.92 -12.14 5.22
N GLY A 4 -1.84 -12.69 4.65
CA GLY A 4 -0.49 -12.60 5.23
C GLY A 4 0.23 -11.33 4.80
N LEU A 5 1.52 -11.24 5.11
CA LEU A 5 2.40 -10.11 4.74
C LEU A 5 2.54 -9.91 3.22
N GLN A 6 2.16 -10.91 2.43
CA GLN A 6 2.31 -10.95 0.97
C GLN A 6 1.19 -10.21 0.19
N SER A 7 0.35 -9.43 0.87
CA SER A 7 -0.70 -8.64 0.22
C SER A 7 -0.21 -7.34 -0.45
N LEU A 8 1.11 -7.12 -0.45
CA LEU A 8 1.78 -5.98 -1.09
C LEU A 8 2.83 -6.47 -2.09
N SER A 9 2.88 -5.85 -3.28
CA SER A 9 3.87 -6.17 -4.33
C SER A 9 4.29 -4.91 -5.07
N LEU A 10 5.52 -4.89 -5.59
CA LEU A 10 6.04 -3.83 -6.45
C LEU A 10 6.16 -4.33 -7.90
N SER A 11 5.88 -3.45 -8.86
CA SER A 11 6.11 -3.72 -10.29
C SER A 11 6.32 -2.42 -11.05
N VAL A 12 7.00 -2.52 -12.19
CA VAL A 12 7.15 -1.41 -13.16
C VAL A 12 5.92 -1.43 -14.07
N TRP A 13 5.18 -0.32 -14.13
CA TRP A 13 3.96 -0.21 -14.94
C TRP A 13 4.20 0.65 -16.18
N GLY A 14 3.78 0.15 -17.34
CA GLY A 14 3.81 0.87 -18.61
C GLY A 14 2.38 1.20 -19.07
N GLY A 15 2.16 2.46 -19.47
CA GLY A 15 0.81 2.95 -19.73
C GLY A 15 0.76 4.40 -20.18
N ALA A 16 -0.45 4.87 -20.51
CA ALA A 16 -0.71 6.28 -20.74
C ALA A 16 -1.02 6.99 -19.42
N LYS A 17 -0.53 8.22 -19.23
CA LYS A 17 -0.96 9.04 -18.08
C LYS A 17 -2.44 9.38 -18.22
N LEU A 18 -3.19 9.19 -17.14
CA LEU A 18 -4.61 9.56 -17.13
C LEU A 18 -4.81 11.05 -17.41
N ALA A 19 -3.91 11.90 -16.91
CA ALA A 19 -3.94 13.34 -17.17
C ALA A 19 -3.88 13.67 -18.68
N ASP A 20 -3.09 12.93 -19.46
CA ASP A 20 -3.00 13.14 -20.92
C ASP A 20 -4.27 12.67 -21.64
N VAL A 21 -4.87 11.56 -21.17
CA VAL A 21 -6.15 11.06 -21.71
C VAL A 21 -7.31 12.01 -21.40
N LEU A 22 -7.34 12.59 -20.20
CA LEU A 22 -8.34 13.59 -19.80
C LEU A 22 -8.16 14.90 -20.57
N GLU A 23 -6.92 15.30 -20.85
CA GLU A 23 -6.61 16.46 -21.70
C GLU A 23 -7.14 16.27 -23.12
N LEU A 24 -7.03 15.06 -23.69
CA LEU A 24 -7.56 14.72 -25.01
C LEU A 24 -9.08 14.90 -25.13
N VAL A 25 -9.82 14.74 -24.02
CA VAL A 25 -11.28 14.96 -23.96
C VAL A 25 -11.66 16.36 -23.45
N GLY A 26 -10.69 17.29 -23.41
CA GLY A 26 -10.93 18.70 -23.11
C GLY A 26 -10.91 19.07 -21.63
N ILE A 27 -10.35 18.22 -20.76
CA ILE A 27 -10.15 18.53 -19.33
C ILE A 27 -8.66 18.85 -19.11
N PRO A 28 -8.29 20.13 -18.93
CA PRO A 28 -6.89 20.51 -18.77
C PRO A 28 -6.22 19.85 -17.55
N LYS A 29 -4.90 19.76 -17.60
CA LYS A 29 -4.07 19.37 -16.44
C LYS A 29 -4.33 20.30 -15.24
N LEU A 30 -4.15 19.76 -14.04
CA LEU A 30 -4.33 20.47 -12.76
C LEU A 30 -5.75 21.02 -12.55
N THR A 31 -6.76 20.37 -13.12
CA THR A 31 -8.18 20.77 -12.97
C THR A 31 -8.78 20.16 -11.70
N GLY A 32 -9.24 21.03 -10.78
CA GLY A 32 -9.95 20.58 -9.57
C GLY A 32 -11.45 20.31 -9.78
N ALA A 33 -12.09 21.01 -10.72
CA ALA A 33 -13.47 20.81 -11.12
C ALA A 33 -13.69 21.24 -12.57
N THR A 34 -14.51 20.51 -13.31
CA THR A 34 -14.91 20.90 -14.68
C THR A 34 -16.01 21.96 -14.68
N LYS A 35 -16.24 22.60 -15.83
CA LYS A 35 -17.34 23.58 -16.01
C LYS A 35 -18.73 22.98 -15.76
N SER A 36 -18.90 21.68 -16.00
CA SER A 36 -20.13 20.93 -15.71
C SER A 36 -20.21 20.42 -14.26
N GLY A 37 -19.25 20.79 -13.40
CA GLY A 37 -19.26 20.45 -11.98
C GLY A 37 -18.64 19.11 -11.63
N GLY A 38 -18.07 18.37 -12.59
CA GLY A 38 -17.36 17.12 -12.33
C GLY A 38 -16.12 17.35 -11.46
N LYS A 39 -15.99 16.58 -10.37
CA LYS A 39 -14.93 16.69 -9.33
C LYS A 39 -14.20 15.38 -9.06
N HIS A 40 -14.69 14.26 -9.60
CA HIS A 40 -14.11 12.94 -9.43
C HIS A 40 -14.02 12.22 -10.77
N VAL A 41 -13.09 11.26 -10.85
CA VAL A 41 -12.96 10.31 -11.96
C VAL A 41 -13.26 8.93 -11.42
N GLU A 42 -14.35 8.32 -11.88
CA GLU A 42 -14.74 6.95 -11.59
C GLU A 42 -14.20 6.00 -12.65
N PHE A 43 -13.67 4.88 -12.19
CA PHE A 43 -13.22 3.75 -12.99
C PHE A 43 -14.20 2.61 -12.80
N VAL A 44 -14.76 2.12 -13.90
CA VAL A 44 -15.72 1.00 -13.91
C VAL A 44 -15.05 -0.21 -14.53
N SER A 45 -15.06 -1.33 -13.80
CA SER A 45 -14.59 -2.64 -14.30
C SER A 45 -15.67 -3.30 -15.18
N VAL A 46 -15.27 -4.26 -16.01
CA VAL A 46 -16.20 -5.14 -16.73
C VAL A 46 -16.61 -6.38 -15.91
N ASP A 47 -16.00 -6.59 -14.74
CA ASP A 47 -16.30 -7.75 -13.90
C ASP A 47 -17.71 -7.71 -13.30
N LYS A 48 -18.06 -8.79 -12.56
CA LYS A 48 -19.36 -8.91 -11.89
C LYS A 48 -19.14 -9.35 -10.46
N CYS A 49 -19.48 -8.48 -9.52
CA CYS A 49 -19.33 -8.69 -8.09
C CYS A 49 -20.68 -9.06 -7.45
N LYS A 50 -20.68 -9.98 -6.48
CA LYS A 50 -21.91 -10.33 -5.74
C LYS A 50 -22.39 -9.15 -4.88
N GLU A 51 -21.44 -8.39 -4.36
CA GLU A 51 -21.62 -7.19 -3.54
C GLU A 51 -22.34 -6.06 -4.28
N GLU A 52 -22.26 -6.07 -5.61
CA GLU A 52 -22.94 -5.13 -6.53
C GLU A 52 -24.12 -5.82 -7.25
N ASN A 53 -24.65 -6.92 -6.70
CA ASN A 53 -25.77 -7.69 -7.29
C ASN A 53 -25.52 -8.13 -8.74
N GLY A 54 -24.28 -8.53 -9.05
CA GLY A 54 -23.85 -8.90 -10.40
C GLY A 54 -23.40 -7.71 -11.26
N GLY A 55 -23.41 -6.49 -10.71
CA GLY A 55 -22.81 -5.30 -11.29
C GLY A 55 -21.29 -5.22 -11.12
N PRO A 56 -20.65 -4.20 -11.71
CA PRO A 56 -19.20 -4.10 -11.78
C PRO A 56 -18.54 -3.54 -10.52
N TYR A 57 -17.28 -3.92 -10.32
CA TYR A 57 -16.38 -3.22 -9.40
C TYR A 57 -16.16 -1.79 -9.86
N LYS A 58 -16.27 -0.83 -8.93
CA LYS A 58 -16.08 0.60 -9.19
C LYS A 58 -15.25 1.24 -8.09
N ALA A 59 -14.41 2.19 -8.47
CA ALA A 59 -13.74 3.10 -7.55
C ALA A 59 -13.57 4.48 -8.20
N SER A 60 -13.35 5.52 -7.40
CA SER A 60 -13.03 6.85 -7.93
C SER A 60 -11.88 7.52 -7.21
N ILE A 61 -11.23 8.46 -7.90
CA ILE A 61 -10.24 9.38 -7.33
C ILE A 61 -10.70 10.84 -7.55
N PRO A 62 -10.22 11.81 -6.75
CA PRO A 62 -10.46 13.23 -7.01
C PRO A 62 -9.93 13.65 -8.38
N LEU A 63 -10.65 14.53 -9.09
CA LEU A 63 -10.26 15.02 -10.41
C LEU A 63 -8.91 15.75 -10.37
N ILE A 64 -8.62 16.48 -9.29
CA ILE A 64 -7.33 17.14 -9.10
C ILE A 64 -6.16 16.14 -9.09
N GLN A 65 -6.37 14.93 -8.55
CA GLN A 65 -5.35 13.88 -8.57
C GLN A 65 -5.25 13.26 -9.97
N ALA A 66 -6.39 12.98 -10.61
CA ALA A 66 -6.45 12.39 -11.95
C ALA A 66 -5.81 13.26 -13.04
N THR A 67 -5.93 14.58 -12.90
CA THR A 67 -5.42 15.57 -13.87
C THR A 67 -4.04 16.11 -13.51
N ASN A 68 -3.44 15.70 -12.38
CA ASN A 68 -2.09 16.09 -12.01
C ASN A 68 -1.06 15.11 -12.61
N PRO A 69 -0.20 15.56 -13.55
CA PRO A 69 0.83 14.70 -14.13
C PRO A 69 1.84 14.15 -13.12
N GLU A 70 2.05 14.83 -11.99
CA GLU A 70 3.00 14.42 -10.93
C GLU A 70 2.45 13.35 -9.98
N ALA A 71 1.13 13.12 -10.03
CA ALA A 71 0.48 12.03 -9.29
C ALA A 71 0.64 10.67 -10.01
N ASP A 72 1.18 10.67 -11.23
CA ASP A 72 1.51 9.48 -12.04
C ASP A 72 0.39 8.44 -12.11
N VAL A 73 -0.87 8.88 -12.16
CA VAL A 73 -2.00 7.97 -12.40
C VAL A 73 -1.92 7.45 -13.83
N LEU A 74 -1.89 6.14 -14.00
CA LEU A 74 -1.72 5.48 -15.30
C LEU A 74 -2.95 4.66 -15.69
N LEU A 75 -3.23 4.67 -16.98
CA LEU A 75 -3.96 3.60 -17.66
C LEU A 75 -2.92 2.61 -18.20
N ALA A 76 -2.66 1.56 -17.42
CA ALA A 76 -1.57 0.62 -17.65
C ALA A 76 -2.02 -0.57 -18.50
N TYR A 77 -1.24 -0.86 -19.54
CA TYR A 77 -1.36 -2.03 -20.42
C TYR A 77 -0.10 -2.93 -20.37
N GLU A 78 0.93 -2.51 -19.64
CA GLU A 78 2.15 -3.29 -19.36
C GLU A 78 2.46 -3.39 -17.87
N MET A 79 3.05 -4.52 -17.49
CA MET A 79 3.59 -4.79 -16.16
C MET A 79 4.93 -5.52 -16.31
N ASN A 80 5.98 -4.96 -15.73
CA ASN A 80 7.37 -5.44 -15.80
C ASN A 80 7.87 -5.65 -17.25
N GLY A 81 7.58 -4.67 -18.13
CA GLY A 81 8.00 -4.67 -19.54
C GLY A 81 7.29 -5.70 -20.42
N LYS A 82 6.22 -6.32 -19.93
CA LYS A 82 5.40 -7.28 -20.68
C LYS A 82 3.95 -6.81 -20.71
N THR A 83 3.20 -7.24 -21.72
CA THR A 83 1.75 -7.07 -21.77
C THR A 83 1.11 -7.56 -20.47
N LEU A 84 0.14 -6.79 -19.98
CA LEU A 84 -0.59 -7.11 -18.75
C LEU A 84 -1.21 -8.51 -18.85
N ASN A 85 -1.13 -9.28 -17.76
CA ASN A 85 -1.79 -10.59 -17.71
C ASN A 85 -3.28 -10.42 -17.30
N ARG A 86 -4.05 -11.50 -17.42
CA ARG A 86 -5.48 -11.50 -17.09
C ARG A 86 -5.73 -11.17 -15.62
N ASP A 87 -4.99 -11.78 -14.68
CA ASP A 87 -5.22 -11.58 -13.25
C ASP A 87 -4.93 -10.16 -12.76
N HIS A 88 -4.01 -9.47 -13.44
CA HIS A 88 -3.64 -8.09 -13.16
C HIS A 88 -4.39 -7.07 -14.02
N GLY A 89 -5.32 -7.47 -14.89
CA GLY A 89 -6.27 -6.54 -15.49
C GLY A 89 -6.19 -6.36 -17.01
N TYR A 90 -5.61 -7.31 -17.76
CA TYR A 90 -5.61 -7.26 -19.23
C TYR A 90 -7.01 -6.98 -19.81
N PRO A 91 -7.16 -6.08 -20.80
CA PRO A 91 -6.08 -5.38 -21.52
C PRO A 91 -5.63 -4.09 -20.85
N LEU A 92 -6.41 -3.54 -19.93
CA LEU A 92 -6.17 -2.21 -19.37
C LEU A 92 -6.65 -2.13 -17.92
N ARG A 93 -5.82 -1.53 -17.07
CA ARG A 93 -6.16 -1.21 -15.68
C ARG A 93 -5.81 0.23 -15.32
N ALA A 94 -6.42 0.74 -14.27
CA ALA A 94 -5.92 1.91 -13.56
C ALA A 94 -4.79 1.49 -12.60
N ILE A 95 -3.79 2.35 -12.50
CA ILE A 95 -2.79 2.37 -11.43
C ILE A 95 -2.82 3.76 -10.80
N VAL A 96 -3.08 3.79 -9.49
CA VAL A 96 -3.13 5.03 -8.69
C VAL A 96 -2.02 4.97 -7.64
N PRO A 97 -0.83 5.54 -7.92
CA PRO A 97 0.29 5.49 -7.00
C PRO A 97 0.02 6.17 -5.66
N GLY A 98 0.63 5.65 -4.58
CA GLY A 98 0.47 6.20 -3.23
C GLY A 98 -0.92 6.02 -2.61
N VAL A 99 -1.81 5.29 -3.28
CA VAL A 99 -3.18 4.99 -2.86
C VAL A 99 -3.33 3.49 -2.66
N ILE A 100 -4.25 3.05 -1.79
CA ILE A 100 -4.52 1.63 -1.58
C ILE A 100 -4.90 0.92 -2.89
N GLY A 101 -4.49 -0.35 -3.00
CA GLY A 101 -4.68 -1.14 -4.22
C GLY A 101 -6.12 -1.23 -4.72
N ALA A 102 -7.11 -1.11 -3.82
CA ALA A 102 -8.54 -1.10 -4.15
C ALA A 102 -8.95 -0.01 -5.16
N ARG A 103 -8.20 1.08 -5.29
CA ARG A 103 -8.52 2.16 -6.25
C ARG A 103 -7.89 1.97 -7.62
N SER A 104 -6.97 1.02 -7.74
CA SER A 104 -6.32 0.64 -9.01
C SER A 104 -7.18 -0.41 -9.74
N VAL A 105 -8.33 0.01 -10.28
CA VAL A 105 -9.34 -0.87 -10.89
C VAL A 105 -8.78 -1.65 -12.07
N LYS A 106 -9.04 -2.95 -12.10
CA LYS A 106 -8.63 -3.87 -13.18
C LYS A 106 -9.74 -4.01 -14.21
N TRP A 107 -9.39 -4.43 -15.43
CA TRP A 107 -10.34 -4.73 -16.51
C TRP A 107 -11.28 -3.56 -16.81
N LEU A 108 -10.70 -2.39 -17.09
CA LEU A 108 -11.45 -1.16 -17.29
C LEU A 108 -12.42 -1.27 -18.47
N ASP A 109 -13.68 -0.93 -18.21
CA ASP A 109 -14.77 -0.79 -19.18
C ASP A 109 -15.01 0.69 -19.50
N SER A 110 -15.17 1.52 -18.46
CA SER A 110 -15.43 2.95 -18.64
C SER A 110 -14.68 3.83 -17.62
N ILE A 111 -14.44 5.08 -18.02
CA ILE A 111 -13.87 6.13 -17.18
C ILE A 111 -14.86 7.31 -17.19
N ASN A 112 -15.48 7.58 -16.05
CA ASN A 112 -16.58 8.53 -15.95
C ASN A 112 -16.15 9.74 -15.11
N VAL A 113 -16.33 10.95 -15.64
CA VAL A 113 -16.14 12.18 -14.86
C VAL A 113 -17.46 12.53 -14.18
N ILE A 114 -17.48 12.55 -12.85
CA ILE A 114 -18.69 12.65 -12.04
C ILE A 114 -18.57 13.77 -11.00
N THR A 115 -19.72 14.31 -10.56
CA THR A 115 -19.80 15.48 -9.67
C THR A 115 -19.46 15.15 -8.21
N GLU A 116 -19.75 13.93 -7.78
CA GLU A 116 -19.53 13.43 -6.43
C GLU A 116 -18.68 12.16 -6.46
N GLU A 117 -18.20 11.72 -5.30
CA GLU A 117 -17.49 10.45 -5.17
C GLU A 117 -18.33 9.27 -5.68
N CYS A 118 -17.67 8.24 -6.23
CA CYS A 118 -18.32 7.01 -6.68
C CYS A 118 -19.21 6.40 -5.58
N GLN A 119 -20.46 6.12 -5.93
CA GLN A 119 -21.47 5.56 -5.01
C GLN A 119 -21.45 4.03 -4.95
N GLY A 120 -20.46 3.38 -5.58
CA GLY A 120 -20.30 1.92 -5.58
C GLY A 120 -20.05 1.35 -4.19
N PHE A 121 -20.38 0.07 -4.02
CA PHE A 121 -20.27 -0.67 -2.76
C PHE A 121 -18.86 -0.57 -2.17
N PHE A 122 -17.82 -0.82 -2.97
CA PHE A 122 -16.43 -0.82 -2.50
C PHE A 122 -15.87 0.58 -2.18
N MET A 123 -16.57 1.66 -2.54
CA MET A 123 -16.26 3.02 -2.07
C MET A 123 -17.07 3.37 -0.83
N GLN A 124 -18.37 3.07 -0.83
CA GLN A 124 -19.28 3.56 0.21
C GLN A 124 -19.42 2.64 1.42
N LYS A 125 -19.32 1.32 1.20
CA LYS A 125 -19.61 0.24 2.15
C LYS A 125 -18.43 -0.71 2.36
N ASP A 126 -17.23 -0.31 1.94
CA ASP A 126 -16.00 -1.04 2.22
C ASP A 126 -14.79 -0.08 2.27
N TYR A 127 -13.60 -0.62 2.59
CA TYR A 127 -12.32 0.09 2.58
C TYR A 127 -12.36 1.44 3.32
N LYS A 128 -12.92 1.42 4.54
CA LYS A 128 -13.01 2.57 5.45
C LYS A 128 -12.41 2.21 6.80
N MET A 129 -11.59 3.09 7.36
CA MET A 129 -10.94 2.88 8.66
C MET A 129 -11.88 3.32 9.78
N PHE A 130 -12.33 2.36 10.59
CA PHE A 130 -13.18 2.59 11.76
C PHE A 130 -12.38 2.49 13.05
N PRO A 131 -12.82 3.14 14.15
CA PRO A 131 -12.20 2.96 15.45
C PRO A 131 -12.54 1.58 16.05
N PRO A 132 -11.79 1.10 17.07
CA PRO A 132 -11.99 -0.21 17.66
C PRO A 132 -13.37 -0.46 18.31
N SER A 133 -14.08 0.61 18.68
CA SER A 133 -15.42 0.52 19.29
C SER A 133 -16.54 0.20 18.31
N VAL A 134 -16.26 0.22 17.00
CA VAL A 134 -17.26 -0.09 15.96
C VAL A 134 -17.29 -1.58 15.67
N ASN A 135 -18.49 -2.16 15.68
CA ASN A 135 -18.78 -3.55 15.36
C ASN A 135 -19.92 -3.66 14.34
N TRP A 136 -20.34 -4.88 13.99
CA TRP A 136 -21.39 -5.11 12.99
C TRP A 136 -22.77 -4.60 13.41
N ASP A 137 -23.04 -4.45 14.71
CA ASP A 137 -24.33 -4.01 15.24
C ASP A 137 -24.46 -2.47 15.21
N ASN A 138 -23.35 -1.75 15.29
CA ASN A 138 -23.34 -0.28 15.41
C ASN A 138 -22.67 0.46 14.23
N ILE A 139 -22.20 -0.26 13.21
CA ILE A 139 -21.49 0.33 12.08
C ILE A 139 -22.36 1.34 11.31
N ASN A 140 -21.83 2.55 11.15
CA ASN A 140 -22.37 3.56 10.26
C ASN A 140 -21.33 3.99 9.23
N TRP A 141 -21.49 3.49 7.99
CA TRP A 141 -20.57 3.71 6.88
C TRP A 141 -20.35 5.17 6.48
N SER A 142 -21.33 6.06 6.67
CA SER A 142 -21.20 7.46 6.27
C SER A 142 -20.34 8.29 7.24
N THR A 143 -20.05 7.77 8.43
CA THR A 143 -19.20 8.46 9.42
C THR A 143 -17.72 8.46 9.05
N ARG A 144 -17.32 7.66 8.04
CA ARG A 144 -15.93 7.55 7.58
C ARG A 144 -15.84 7.82 6.08
N ARG A 145 -14.79 8.51 5.69
CA ARG A 145 -14.40 8.70 4.29
C ARG A 145 -13.73 7.44 3.75
N PRO A 146 -13.85 7.13 2.46
CA PRO A 146 -13.11 6.00 1.88
C PRO A 146 -11.62 6.18 2.06
N GLN A 147 -10.94 5.09 2.32
CA GLN A 147 -9.49 5.09 2.42
C GLN A 147 -8.89 5.29 1.02
N MET A 148 -8.00 6.27 0.91
CA MET A 148 -7.25 6.59 -0.30
C MET A 148 -5.75 6.34 -0.05
N ASP A 149 -5.06 7.30 0.55
CA ASP A 149 -3.69 7.16 1.07
C ASP A 149 -3.61 6.03 2.12
N PHE A 150 -2.42 5.52 2.44
CA PHE A 150 -2.19 4.54 3.51
C PHE A 150 -1.00 4.94 4.40
N PRO A 151 -1.06 4.64 5.70
CA PRO A 151 0.01 5.01 6.64
C PRO A 151 1.29 4.21 6.39
N VAL A 152 2.38 4.65 7.03
CA VAL A 152 3.64 3.91 7.04
C VAL A 152 3.44 2.47 7.52
N GLN A 153 4.06 1.53 6.81
CA GLN A 153 4.02 0.09 7.05
C GLN A 153 5.43 -0.49 6.93
N CYS A 154 5.72 -1.51 7.73
CA CYS A 154 6.96 -2.28 7.70
C CYS A 154 6.70 -3.73 8.10
N ALA A 155 7.38 -4.66 7.43
CA ALA A 155 7.27 -6.07 7.75
C ALA A 155 8.59 -6.81 7.49
N ILE A 156 9.03 -7.60 8.46
CA ILE A 156 10.09 -8.62 8.31
C ILE A 156 9.59 -9.76 7.40
N CYS A 157 10.41 -10.19 6.45
CA CYS A 157 10.09 -11.29 5.52
C CYS A 157 11.06 -12.48 5.62
N SER A 158 12.30 -12.28 6.06
CA SER A 158 13.33 -13.35 6.04
C SER A 158 13.15 -14.45 7.08
N LEU A 159 12.18 -14.33 7.98
CA LEU A 159 12.04 -15.17 9.17
C LEU A 159 10.65 -15.83 9.30
N GLU A 160 9.72 -15.60 8.36
CA GLU A 160 8.36 -16.16 8.47
C GLU A 160 8.34 -17.70 8.41
N ASP A 161 9.19 -18.31 7.60
CA ASP A 161 9.25 -19.78 7.42
C ASP A 161 10.33 -20.46 8.29
N VAL A 162 10.96 -19.72 9.22
CA VAL A 162 12.11 -20.21 9.97
C VAL A 162 11.69 -20.64 11.38
N ASN A 163 11.54 -21.96 11.57
CA ASN A 163 11.22 -22.54 12.88
C ASN A 163 12.36 -22.37 13.90
N ALA A 164 13.61 -22.32 13.45
CA ALA A 164 14.77 -22.11 14.32
C ALA A 164 15.95 -21.49 13.56
N VAL A 165 16.66 -20.56 14.20
CA VAL A 165 17.94 -20.02 13.72
C VAL A 165 19.09 -20.63 14.51
N LYS A 166 20.28 -20.66 13.90
CA LYS A 166 21.53 -20.97 14.62
C LYS A 166 21.93 -19.76 15.48
N PRO A 167 22.54 -19.97 16.67
CA PRO A 167 23.13 -18.88 17.42
C PRO A 167 24.16 -18.11 16.57
N GLY A 168 24.13 -16.78 16.66
CA GLY A 168 25.09 -15.90 16.00
C GLY A 168 24.43 -14.81 15.15
N LYS A 169 25.13 -14.36 14.11
CA LYS A 169 24.67 -13.28 13.24
C LYS A 169 23.50 -13.72 12.38
N VAL A 170 22.32 -13.16 12.65
CA VAL A 170 21.09 -13.36 11.89
C VAL A 170 20.86 -12.15 10.99
N LYS A 171 20.59 -12.44 9.72
CA LYS A 171 20.22 -11.45 8.71
C LYS A 171 18.70 -11.26 8.71
N ILE A 172 18.27 -10.03 8.95
CA ILE A 172 16.85 -9.65 9.06
C ILE A 172 16.55 -8.73 7.88
N THR A 173 15.68 -9.17 6.97
CA THR A 173 15.29 -8.38 5.80
C THR A 173 13.77 -8.30 5.67
N GLY A 174 13.30 -7.23 5.05
CA GLY A 174 11.90 -7.01 4.79
C GLY A 174 11.66 -5.78 3.92
N TYR A 175 10.43 -5.28 3.95
CA TYR A 175 10.04 -4.07 3.23
C TYR A 175 9.43 -3.04 4.17
N ALA A 176 9.49 -1.78 3.75
CA ALA A 176 8.75 -0.67 4.32
C ALA A 176 8.13 0.19 3.20
N ALA A 177 6.95 0.77 3.44
CA ALA A 177 6.28 1.64 2.47
C ALA A 177 5.35 2.63 3.19
N SER A 178 5.13 3.79 2.59
CA SER A 178 4.11 4.76 3.02
C SER A 178 3.36 5.24 1.77
N GLY A 179 2.08 5.56 1.92
CA GLY A 179 1.29 6.10 0.82
C GLY A 179 1.65 7.56 0.52
N GLY A 180 0.88 8.18 -0.38
CA GLY A 180 1.00 9.59 -0.71
C GLY A 180 2.35 10.03 -1.31
N GLY A 181 3.25 9.08 -1.61
CA GLY A 181 4.57 9.34 -2.19
C GLY A 181 5.64 9.66 -1.15
N ARG A 182 5.35 9.40 0.13
CA ARG A 182 6.28 9.64 1.23
C ARG A 182 7.35 8.54 1.25
N GLY A 183 8.63 8.95 1.21
CA GLY A 183 9.76 8.05 1.40
C GLY A 183 9.81 7.43 2.81
N ILE A 184 10.65 6.42 3.00
CA ILE A 184 10.90 5.84 4.33
C ILE A 184 12.19 6.43 4.86
N GLU A 185 12.12 7.28 5.88
CA GLU A 185 13.28 7.96 6.46
C GLU A 185 14.07 7.10 7.44
N ARG A 186 13.44 6.11 8.08
CA ARG A 186 14.15 5.18 8.97
C ARG A 186 13.44 3.84 9.08
N VAL A 187 14.21 2.78 9.28
CA VAL A 187 13.70 1.48 9.73
C VAL A 187 14.49 1.06 10.97
N ASP A 188 13.77 0.80 12.05
CA ASP A 188 14.34 0.38 13.32
C ASP A 188 14.04 -1.12 13.53
N VAL A 189 15.07 -1.89 13.86
CA VAL A 189 14.97 -3.32 14.19
C VAL A 189 15.39 -3.53 15.63
N SER A 190 14.64 -4.35 16.36
CA SER A 190 14.93 -4.75 17.73
C SER A 190 15.05 -6.28 17.82
N VAL A 191 15.92 -6.75 18.71
CA VAL A 191 16.10 -8.18 19.03
C VAL A 191 15.83 -8.49 20.50
N ASP A 192 15.14 -7.59 21.20
CA ASP A 192 14.79 -7.70 22.62
C ASP A 192 13.32 -7.34 22.90
N GLY A 193 12.44 -7.53 21.90
CA GLY A 193 11.01 -7.26 22.00
C GLY A 193 10.63 -5.78 21.90
N GLY A 194 11.51 -4.93 21.36
CA GLY A 194 11.25 -3.49 21.15
C GLY A 194 11.80 -2.57 22.25
N LYS A 195 12.72 -3.04 23.10
CA LYS A 195 13.31 -2.21 24.17
C LYS A 195 14.48 -1.39 23.64
N THR A 196 15.33 -1.99 22.83
CA THR A 196 16.45 -1.32 22.15
C THR A 196 16.36 -1.50 20.64
N TRP A 197 16.95 -0.57 19.90
CA TRP A 197 16.78 -0.45 18.45
C TRP A 197 18.13 -0.27 17.77
N ILE A 198 18.31 -0.96 16.65
CA ILE A 198 19.36 -0.72 15.67
C ILE A 198 18.73 -0.19 14.39
N GLU A 199 19.36 0.78 13.75
CA GLU A 199 18.90 1.24 12.44
C GLU A 199 19.28 0.22 11.37
N ALA A 200 18.30 -0.18 10.57
CA ALA A 200 18.53 -1.03 9.41
C ALA A 200 18.99 -0.19 8.22
N SER A 201 19.86 -0.78 7.40
CA SER A 201 20.15 -0.24 6.07
C SER A 201 18.91 -0.28 5.19
N ARG A 202 18.77 0.69 4.28
CA ARG A 202 17.61 0.87 3.39
C ARG A 202 18.05 1.00 1.94
N TYR A 203 17.33 0.38 1.01
CA TYR A 203 17.65 0.45 -0.41
C TYR A 203 16.42 0.24 -1.30
N GLN A 204 16.50 0.72 -2.54
CA GLN A 204 15.52 0.45 -3.61
C GLN A 204 16.21 -0.23 -4.78
N ARG A 205 17.24 0.42 -5.34
CA ARG A 205 18.04 -0.08 -6.45
C ARG A 205 19.43 -0.50 -5.98
N THR A 206 19.92 -1.62 -6.48
CA THR A 206 21.27 -2.12 -6.14
C THR A 206 22.32 -1.13 -6.64
N GLY A 207 23.29 -0.79 -5.78
CA GLY A 207 24.39 0.11 -6.12
C GLY A 207 24.04 1.60 -6.14
N ILE A 208 22.79 1.98 -5.85
CA ILE A 208 22.36 3.38 -5.76
C ILE A 208 21.96 3.67 -4.31
N PRO A 209 22.65 4.61 -3.62
CA PRO A 209 22.25 5.02 -2.27
C PRO A 209 20.81 5.53 -2.27
N TYR A 210 20.01 5.00 -1.34
CA TYR A 210 18.65 5.48 -1.11
C TYR A 210 18.68 6.73 -0.23
N ILE A 211 17.96 7.77 -0.65
CA ILE A 211 17.74 9.01 0.10
C ILE A 211 16.26 9.34 -0.04
N ALA A 212 15.54 9.46 1.09
CA ALA A 212 14.12 9.80 1.06
C ALA A 212 13.91 11.21 0.47
N GLU A 213 12.79 11.41 -0.22
CA GLU A 213 12.43 12.69 -0.88
C GLU A 213 13.45 13.22 -1.90
N HIS A 214 14.41 12.39 -2.33
CA HIS A 214 15.39 12.76 -3.34
C HIS A 214 14.93 12.37 -4.76
N THR A 215 15.38 13.09 -5.78
CA THR A 215 15.00 12.84 -7.19
C THR A 215 15.45 11.49 -7.73
N SER A 216 16.45 10.86 -7.10
CA SER A 216 16.89 9.50 -7.41
C SER A 216 16.04 8.41 -6.75
N SER A 217 15.10 8.77 -5.87
CA SER A 217 14.22 7.82 -5.20
C SER A 217 13.00 7.49 -6.05
N GLU A 218 12.54 6.25 -5.94
CA GLU A 218 11.29 5.80 -6.54
C GLU A 218 10.17 6.05 -5.52
N LYS A 219 9.62 7.27 -5.49
CA LYS A 219 8.68 7.75 -4.44
C LYS A 219 7.41 6.90 -4.26
N TRP A 220 7.03 6.13 -5.28
CA TRP A 220 5.85 5.25 -5.24
C TRP A 220 6.18 3.79 -4.91
N ALA A 221 7.46 3.45 -4.83
CA ALA A 221 7.93 2.11 -4.54
C ALA A 221 8.17 1.91 -3.05
N TRP A 222 8.10 0.65 -2.61
CA TRP A 222 8.59 0.28 -1.28
C TRP A 222 10.09 0.57 -1.14
N VAL A 223 10.58 0.48 0.08
CA VAL A 223 11.99 0.51 0.44
C VAL A 223 12.30 -0.83 1.10
N LEU A 224 13.28 -1.56 0.58
CA LEU A 224 13.77 -2.78 1.21
C LEU A 224 14.70 -2.41 2.35
N PHE A 225 14.68 -3.19 3.42
CA PHE A 225 15.58 -2.99 4.55
C PHE A 225 16.36 -4.25 4.90
N GLU A 226 17.53 -4.04 5.50
CA GLU A 226 18.41 -5.10 5.98
C GLU A 226 19.13 -4.68 7.26
N ALA A 227 19.06 -5.54 8.27
CA ALA A 227 19.85 -5.44 9.49
C ALA A 227 20.53 -6.79 9.77
N THR A 228 21.74 -6.74 10.33
CA THR A 228 22.40 -7.93 10.88
C THR A 228 22.52 -7.75 12.39
N ALA A 229 21.95 -8.69 13.14
CA ALA A 229 21.98 -8.67 14.60
C ALA A 229 22.53 -9.99 15.14
N ASP A 230 23.19 -9.94 16.29
CA ASP A 230 23.68 -11.12 16.98
C ASP A 230 22.56 -11.71 17.86
N VAL A 231 22.10 -12.91 17.53
CA VAL A 231 21.00 -13.60 18.22
C VAL A 231 21.55 -14.87 18.84
N GLN A 232 21.76 -14.84 20.15
CA GLN A 232 22.35 -15.94 20.92
C GLN A 232 21.31 -16.84 21.59
N GLN A 233 20.13 -16.31 21.85
CA GLN A 233 19.04 -16.98 22.55
C GLN A 233 17.71 -16.72 21.84
N SER A 234 16.72 -17.59 22.08
CA SER A 234 15.36 -17.38 21.56
C SER A 234 14.86 -15.99 21.98
N THR A 235 14.38 -15.22 21.01
CA THR A 235 13.99 -13.82 21.24
C THR A 235 12.87 -13.40 20.30
N GLU A 236 12.26 -12.25 20.62
CA GLU A 236 11.33 -11.57 19.73
C GLU A 236 12.06 -10.50 18.92
N ILE A 237 12.00 -10.64 17.60
CA ILE A 237 12.52 -9.66 16.67
C ILE A 237 11.39 -8.76 16.21
N VAL A 238 11.59 -7.45 16.30
CA VAL A 238 10.57 -6.44 15.99
C VAL A 238 11.10 -5.47 14.94
N ALA A 239 10.27 -5.08 13.99
CA ALA A 239 10.59 -4.02 13.03
C ALA A 239 9.50 -2.93 13.00
N LYS A 240 9.94 -1.68 12.86
CA LYS A 240 9.08 -0.51 12.64
C LYS A 240 9.76 0.49 11.69
N ALA A 241 8.96 1.23 10.93
CA ALA A 241 9.44 2.26 10.04
C ALA A 241 8.94 3.66 10.44
N VAL A 242 9.66 4.67 9.96
CA VAL A 242 9.34 6.09 10.03
C VAL A 242 9.38 6.63 8.60
N ASP A 243 8.32 7.31 8.17
CA ASP A 243 8.30 7.94 6.84
C ASP A 243 8.94 9.33 6.83
N SER A 244 9.09 9.93 5.64
CA SER A 244 9.71 11.25 5.46
C SER A 244 8.96 12.40 6.14
N ALA A 245 7.69 12.19 6.51
CA ALA A 245 6.89 13.14 7.29
C ALA A 245 6.92 12.82 8.79
N ALA A 246 7.83 11.94 9.23
CA ALA A 246 7.97 11.47 10.60
C ALA A 246 6.73 10.76 11.17
N ASN A 247 5.84 10.23 10.31
CA ASN A 247 4.78 9.34 10.79
C ASN A 247 5.41 8.02 11.28
N VAL A 248 4.78 7.44 12.31
CA VAL A 248 5.25 6.20 12.95
C VAL A 248 4.18 5.12 12.94
N GLN A 249 4.61 3.88 13.07
CA GLN A 249 3.74 2.74 13.26
C GLN A 249 3.27 2.60 14.72
N PRO A 250 2.00 2.25 14.97
CA PRO A 250 1.52 1.91 16.31
C PRO A 250 2.21 0.65 16.83
N GLU A 251 2.42 0.57 18.14
CA GLU A 251 3.05 -0.61 18.75
C GLU A 251 2.12 -1.83 18.74
N LYS A 252 0.84 -1.60 19.01
CA LYS A 252 -0.15 -2.62 19.34
C LYS A 252 -1.27 -2.63 18.32
N VAL A 253 -1.72 -3.83 17.95
CA VAL A 253 -2.82 -3.99 16.99
C VAL A 253 -4.15 -3.55 17.60
N GLU A 254 -4.29 -3.66 18.93
CA GLU A 254 -5.48 -3.28 19.68
C GLU A 254 -5.81 -1.78 19.53
N ASP A 255 -4.78 -0.94 19.41
CA ASP A 255 -4.94 0.51 19.25
C ASP A 255 -5.53 0.90 17.89
N ILE A 256 -5.35 0.04 16.88
CA ILE A 256 -5.78 0.26 15.50
C ILE A 256 -6.75 -0.82 14.99
N TRP A 257 -7.24 -1.69 15.89
CA TRP A 257 -8.16 -2.74 15.52
C TRP A 257 -9.40 -2.12 14.89
N ASN A 258 -9.88 -2.73 13.82
CA ASN A 258 -11.07 -2.27 13.14
C ASN A 258 -11.83 -3.44 12.53
N LEU A 259 -13.15 -3.28 12.44
CA LEU A 259 -14.08 -4.31 11.97
C LEU A 259 -13.73 -4.95 10.63
N ARG A 260 -13.07 -4.20 9.73
CA ARG A 260 -12.69 -4.69 8.39
C ARG A 260 -11.33 -5.36 8.37
N GLY A 261 -10.54 -5.27 9.44
CA GLY A 261 -9.20 -5.83 9.50
C GLY A 261 -8.24 -5.22 8.48
N ILE A 262 -8.45 -3.96 8.09
CA ILE A 262 -7.60 -3.25 7.12
C ILE A 262 -6.55 -2.41 7.85
N LEU A 263 -5.50 -2.00 7.13
CA LEU A 263 -4.45 -1.11 7.63
C LEU A 263 -3.81 -1.58 8.94
N ASN A 264 -3.58 -2.90 9.08
CA ASN A 264 -2.76 -3.39 10.18
C ASN A 264 -1.30 -2.97 9.95
N THR A 265 -0.91 -1.85 10.55
CA THR A 265 0.45 -1.31 10.52
C THR A 265 1.11 -1.37 11.88
N SER A 266 0.66 -2.26 12.78
CA SER A 266 1.36 -2.48 14.04
C SER A 266 2.80 -2.95 13.79
N TRP A 267 3.68 -2.79 14.79
CA TRP A 267 5.04 -3.30 14.68
C TRP A 267 5.00 -4.79 14.35
N HIS A 268 5.70 -5.21 13.29
CA HIS A 268 5.77 -6.62 12.95
C HIS A 268 6.73 -7.31 13.92
N ARG A 269 6.22 -8.34 14.62
CA ARG A 269 6.95 -9.12 15.62
C ARG A 269 7.09 -10.56 15.14
N VAL A 270 8.31 -11.07 15.14
CA VAL A 270 8.63 -12.46 14.77
C VAL A 270 9.31 -13.14 15.96
N GLN A 271 8.73 -14.24 16.41
CA GLN A 271 9.31 -15.08 17.45
C GLN A 271 10.34 -16.02 16.82
N VAL A 272 11.58 -15.93 17.30
CA VAL A 272 12.69 -16.73 16.77
C VAL A 272 13.17 -17.67 17.85
N GLN A 273 13.17 -18.97 17.56
CA GLN A 273 13.77 -19.99 18.42
C GLN A 273 15.23 -20.21 18.02
N VAL A 274 16.13 -20.30 19.00
CA VAL A 274 17.52 -20.67 18.74
C VAL A 274 17.68 -22.18 18.93
N GLY A 275 17.88 -22.88 17.81
CA GLY A 275 18.08 -24.32 17.80
C GLY A 275 19.49 -24.68 18.25
N HIS A 276 19.61 -25.32 19.41
CA HIS A 276 20.86 -25.96 19.80
C HIS A 276 20.98 -27.24 18.98
N SER A 277 21.97 -27.30 18.08
CA SER A 277 22.28 -28.55 17.39
C SER A 277 22.66 -29.56 18.47
N ASN A 278 21.81 -30.56 18.71
CA ASN A 278 22.26 -31.76 19.42
C ASN A 278 23.37 -32.36 18.56
N LEU A 279 24.55 -32.47 19.15
CA LEU A 279 25.75 -33.12 18.60
C LEU A 279 25.42 -34.45 17.90
#